data_AF-A0A0D9V2T4-F1
#
_entry.id   AF-A0A0D9V2T4-F1
#
_cell.length_a   1.000
_cell.length_b   1.000
_cell.length_c   1.000
_cell.angle_alpha   90.00
_cell.angle_beta   90.00
_cell.angle_gamma   90.00
#
_symmetry.space_group_name_H-M   'P 1'
#
loop_
_entity.id
_entity.type
_entity.pdbx_description
1 polymer ?
#
loop_
_entity_poly.entity_id
_entity_poly.type
_entity_poly.pdbx_seq_one_letter_code
_entity_poly.pdbx_strand_id
1 'polypeptide(L)'
;MAAGVLPRLCALVLPFLAVATCLDAPSHGCYWTGCQSKWSRVCSTGHFLDSQSGDCDGLCTESKTPPCLPFHTHFHCCITGTPKLTNKCGHCKNKLDFGKEFVCCSDCSDPTIMIRHSKLGYCKSSAELSMQLKPHEIFHWVAGPWMKCSSPCDGGARYRDVACYGNLSDATIKHYPVDDASCRADEMPTRQEACNEQSCGGVDMTEPTDSNRSGMSGWLVALIVLLGLGAIGGIVFTSYTYYLRYA
;
A
#
# COMPACT_ATOMS: atom_id res chain seq x y z
N MET A 1 2.43 28.37 56.63
CA MET A 1 3.10 29.63 56.22
C MET A 1 2.20 30.31 55.20
N ALA A 2 1.78 31.56 55.49
CA ALA A 2 1.06 32.56 54.66
C ALA A 2 -0.22 32.10 53.91
N ALA A 3 -1.45 32.49 54.29
CA ALA A 3 -2.08 33.82 54.23
C ALA A 3 -2.18 34.42 52.81
N GLY A 4 -3.40 34.45 52.27
CA GLY A 4 -3.80 35.20 51.07
C GLY A 4 -5.29 35.52 51.16
N VAL A 5 -5.59 36.75 51.59
CA VAL A 5 -6.91 37.30 51.92
C VAL A 5 -7.72 37.56 50.64
N LEU A 6 -8.98 37.10 50.57
CA LEU A 6 -9.97 37.60 49.60
C LEU A 6 -10.79 38.73 50.24
N PRO A 7 -11.19 39.77 49.48
CA PRO A 7 -11.79 40.98 50.05
C PRO A 7 -13.23 40.70 50.49
N ARG A 8 -13.48 40.74 51.80
CA ARG A 8 -14.84 40.84 52.35
C ARG A 8 -15.40 42.22 52.03
N LEU A 9 -16.19 42.32 50.96
CA LEU A 9 -17.13 43.42 50.81
C LEU A 9 -18.42 43.10 51.57
N CYS A 10 -18.35 43.25 52.90
CA CYS A 10 -19.55 43.43 53.70
C CYS A 10 -19.88 44.93 53.66
N ALA A 11 -20.78 45.33 52.77
CA ALA A 11 -21.35 46.66 52.79
C ALA A 11 -22.11 46.85 54.11
N LEU A 12 -21.61 47.74 54.97
CA LEU A 12 -22.32 48.18 56.16
C LEU A 12 -23.38 49.19 55.73
N VAL A 13 -24.64 48.77 55.69
CA VAL A 13 -25.77 49.68 55.82
C VAL A 13 -26.56 49.22 57.03
N LEU A 14 -26.58 50.08 58.05
CA LEU A 14 -27.59 50.08 59.10
C LEU A 14 -28.23 51.48 59.04
N PRO A 15 -29.55 51.61 59.30
CA PRO A 15 -30.01 51.29 60.64
C PRO A 15 -31.38 50.61 60.68
N PHE A 16 -31.50 49.68 61.63
CA PHE A 16 -32.71 48.96 62.02
C PHE A 16 -33.13 47.81 61.10
N LEU A 17 -33.09 46.61 61.71
CA LEU A 17 -33.59 45.32 61.24
C LEU A 17 -32.82 44.68 60.08
N ALA A 18 -31.77 43.92 60.43
CA ALA A 18 -31.30 42.83 59.57
C ALA A 18 -30.99 41.61 60.45
N VAL A 19 -31.93 40.66 60.47
CA VAL A 19 -31.63 39.27 60.77
C VAL A 19 -30.50 38.86 59.81
N ALA A 20 -29.38 38.39 60.35
CA ALA A 20 -28.32 37.82 59.54
C ALA A 20 -28.80 36.45 59.01
N THR A 21 -29.60 36.46 57.94
CA THR A 21 -29.71 35.28 57.10
C THR A 21 -28.46 35.25 56.22
N CYS A 22 -27.53 34.36 56.57
CA CYS A 22 -26.69 33.78 55.52
C CYS A 22 -27.65 33.03 54.60
N LEU A 23 -27.95 33.62 53.44
CA LEU A 23 -28.59 32.89 52.35
C LEU A 23 -27.58 31.85 51.86
N ASP A 24 -27.64 30.65 52.41
CA ASP A 24 -27.23 29.46 51.68
C ASP A 24 -28.16 29.35 50.48
N ALA A 25 -27.66 29.76 49.32
CA ALA A 25 -28.40 29.61 48.07
C ALA A 25 -28.52 28.10 47.74
N PRO A 26 -29.74 27.57 47.56
CA PRO A 26 -29.93 26.17 47.20
C PRO A 26 -29.36 25.89 45.81
N SER A 27 -28.45 24.93 45.68
CA SER A 27 -28.00 24.41 44.40
C SER A 27 -29.10 23.54 43.76
N HIS A 28 -30.16 24.15 43.25
CA HIS A 28 -31.20 23.47 42.49
C HIS A 28 -31.33 24.09 41.10
N GLY A 29 -30.94 23.34 40.07
CA GLY A 29 -31.47 23.55 38.72
C GLY A 29 -30.48 23.63 37.55
N CYS A 30 -29.17 23.71 37.77
CA CYS A 30 -28.23 23.84 36.65
C CYS A 30 -27.10 22.82 36.71
N TYR A 31 -26.85 22.16 35.59
CA TYR A 31 -25.72 21.25 35.40
C TYR A 31 -24.60 21.96 34.63
N TRP A 32 -23.37 21.54 34.88
CA TRP A 32 -22.25 21.83 34.00
C TRP A 32 -22.17 20.70 32.97
N THR A 33 -22.14 21.02 31.68
CA THR A 33 -22.00 20.03 30.60
C THR A 33 -20.73 19.21 30.83
N GLY A 34 -20.91 17.95 31.22
CA GLY A 34 -19.85 16.97 31.38
C GLY A 34 -19.46 16.44 30.02
N CYS A 35 -18.42 17.01 29.42
CA CYS A 35 -17.67 16.40 28.35
C CYS A 35 -16.22 16.35 28.81
N GLN A 36 -15.58 15.17 28.74
CA GLN A 36 -14.33 14.86 29.46
C GLN A 36 -13.12 15.75 29.09
N SER A 37 -13.22 16.61 28.08
CA SER A 37 -12.19 17.58 27.72
C SER A 37 -12.50 18.97 28.31
N LYS A 38 -12.14 19.16 29.58
CA LYS A 38 -11.99 20.47 30.23
C LYS A 38 -10.55 20.47 30.79
N TRP A 39 -9.69 21.44 30.50
CA TRP A 39 -9.58 22.70 31.22
C TRP A 39 -8.57 23.62 30.52
N SER A 40 -8.85 24.92 30.53
CA SER A 40 -8.07 26.01 29.91
C SER A 40 -8.12 26.03 28.38
N ARG A 41 -7.66 27.12 27.77
CA ARG A 41 -7.55 27.36 26.32
C ARG A 41 -6.58 26.37 25.61
N VAL A 42 -6.34 25.19 26.20
CA VAL A 42 -5.28 24.25 25.89
C VAL A 42 -5.85 22.84 26.04
N CYS A 43 -5.91 22.09 24.96
CA CYS A 43 -6.21 20.65 25.00
C CYS A 43 -5.01 19.88 25.57
N SER A 44 -5.24 18.68 26.13
CA SER A 44 -4.19 17.76 26.56
C SER A 44 -3.23 17.41 25.40
N THR A 45 -1.97 17.06 25.72
CA THR A 45 -0.98 16.62 24.73
C THR A 45 -1.57 15.56 23.79
N GLY A 46 -1.60 15.83 22.48
CA GLY A 46 -2.19 14.95 21.46
C GLY A 46 -3.63 15.29 21.03
N HIS A 47 -4.23 16.34 21.61
CA HIS A 47 -5.58 16.82 21.28
C HIS A 47 -5.55 18.32 20.92
N PHE A 48 -6.50 18.81 20.10
CA PHE A 48 -6.54 20.22 19.65
C PHE A 48 -7.94 20.82 19.58
N LEU A 49 -8.01 22.14 19.83
CA LEU A 49 -9.23 22.95 19.76
C LEU A 49 -9.82 22.94 18.34
N ASP A 50 -11.03 22.43 18.21
CA ASP A 50 -11.91 22.59 17.07
C ASP A 50 -13.00 23.65 17.35
N SER A 51 -13.42 24.30 16.27
CA SER A 51 -14.14 25.56 16.23
C SER A 51 -15.64 25.43 16.56
N GLN A 52 -16.08 26.21 17.57
CA GLN A 52 -17.43 26.77 17.77
C GLN A 52 -18.66 25.82 17.84
N SER A 53 -18.50 24.50 17.85
CA SER A 53 -19.61 23.58 18.12
C SER A 53 -19.98 23.62 19.61
N GLY A 54 -21.26 23.88 19.92
CA GLY A 54 -21.77 24.00 21.30
C GLY A 54 -21.95 22.65 22.01
N ASP A 55 -22.02 21.57 21.24
CA ASP A 55 -22.30 20.20 21.69
C ASP A 55 -21.28 19.15 21.18
N CYS A 56 -20.21 19.61 20.49
CA CYS A 56 -19.21 18.75 19.85
C CYS A 56 -19.83 17.68 18.95
N ASP A 57 -20.76 18.08 18.09
CA ASP A 57 -21.42 17.24 17.07
C ASP A 57 -22.07 15.98 17.68
N GLY A 58 -22.71 16.15 18.85
CA GLY A 58 -23.47 15.10 19.52
C GLY A 58 -22.64 14.11 20.36
N LEU A 59 -21.34 14.37 20.55
CA LEU A 59 -20.48 13.55 21.42
C LEU A 59 -20.68 13.81 22.91
N CYS A 60 -21.27 14.95 23.27
CA CYS A 60 -21.63 15.28 24.64
C CYS A 60 -23.12 14.97 24.87
N THR A 61 -23.44 14.19 25.91
CA THR A 61 -24.84 13.81 26.22
C THR A 61 -25.65 15.03 26.65
N GLU A 62 -26.81 15.26 26.03
CA GLU A 62 -27.76 16.28 26.47
C GLU A 62 -28.20 16.01 27.91
N SER A 63 -28.03 16.97 28.83
CA SER A 63 -28.67 16.82 30.14
C SER A 63 -30.08 17.41 30.15
N LYS A 64 -30.92 16.81 30.99
CA LYS A 64 -32.32 17.20 31.22
C LYS A 64 -32.50 18.48 32.04
N THR A 65 -31.41 19.14 32.44
CA THR A 65 -31.44 20.39 33.23
C THR A 65 -30.94 21.57 32.39
N PRO A 66 -31.33 22.83 32.65
CA PRO A 66 -30.80 23.98 31.92
C PRO A 66 -29.33 24.31 32.29
N PRO A 67 -28.53 24.89 31.36
CA PRO A 67 -27.16 25.32 31.64
C PRO A 67 -27.08 26.57 32.54
N CYS A 68 -25.99 26.71 33.30
CA CYS A 68 -25.72 27.90 34.14
C CYS A 68 -25.57 29.19 33.30
N LEU A 69 -25.95 30.36 33.86
CA LEU A 69 -25.90 31.68 33.19
C LEU A 69 -24.49 32.11 32.70
N PRO A 70 -24.40 32.93 31.63
CA PRO A 70 -23.29 32.94 30.71
C PRO A 70 -22.42 34.19 30.90
N PHE A 71 -21.35 34.08 31.66
CA PHE A 71 -20.24 35.03 31.54
C PHE A 71 -18.95 34.23 31.33
N HIS A 72 -18.66 33.98 30.05
CA HIS A 72 -17.46 33.33 29.50
C HIS A 72 -17.38 31.79 29.54
N THR A 73 -18.27 31.08 28.84
CA THR A 73 -18.00 29.70 28.44
C THR A 73 -18.02 29.56 26.92
N HIS A 74 -16.90 29.87 26.28
CA HIS A 74 -16.63 29.36 24.95
C HIS A 74 -16.17 27.91 25.12
N PHE A 75 -17.03 26.96 24.78
CA PHE A 75 -16.64 25.56 24.70
C PHE A 75 -15.84 25.37 23.41
N HIS A 76 -14.73 24.66 23.53
CA HIS A 76 -13.94 24.25 22.38
C HIS A 76 -13.77 22.75 22.45
N CYS A 77 -14.04 22.08 21.33
CA CYS A 77 -13.96 20.64 21.24
C CYS A 77 -12.51 20.23 21.05
N CYS A 78 -12.07 19.16 21.71
CA CYS A 78 -10.71 18.66 21.54
C CYS A 78 -10.74 17.46 20.58
N ILE A 79 -10.35 17.64 19.32
CA ILE A 79 -10.25 16.53 18.36
C ILE A 79 -8.96 15.75 18.62
N THR A 80 -9.07 14.41 18.61
CA THR A 80 -7.93 13.50 18.46
C THR A 80 -7.65 13.29 16.98
N GLY A 81 -6.39 13.37 16.57
CA GLY A 81 -6.09 13.18 15.16
C GLY A 81 -4.63 12.95 14.86
N THR A 82 -4.04 11.89 15.42
CA THR A 82 -2.90 11.28 14.72
C THR A 82 -3.40 10.86 13.34
N PRO A 83 -2.74 11.28 12.23
CA PRO A 83 -3.28 11.04 10.90
C PRO A 83 -3.49 9.53 10.67
N LYS A 84 -4.67 9.14 10.20
CA LYS A 84 -4.93 7.72 9.90
C LYS A 84 -4.20 7.29 8.63
N LEU A 85 -3.66 6.07 8.63
CA LEU A 85 -3.03 5.50 7.44
C LEU A 85 -4.09 5.29 6.34
N THR A 86 -3.81 5.81 5.14
CA THR A 86 -4.67 5.73 3.97
C THR A 86 -3.83 5.51 2.71
N ASN A 87 -4.46 5.03 1.64
CA ASN A 87 -3.90 4.96 0.29
C ASN A 87 -4.51 6.02 -0.65
N LYS A 88 -5.30 6.95 -0.10
CA LYS A 88 -6.07 7.93 -0.87
C LYS A 88 -5.39 9.29 -1.00
N CYS A 89 -4.28 9.57 -0.32
CA CYS A 89 -3.61 10.87 -0.49
C CYS A 89 -2.92 11.04 -1.86
N GLY A 90 -2.60 9.95 -2.56
CA GLY A 90 -1.87 9.98 -3.83
C GLY A 90 -2.50 10.87 -4.89
N HIS A 91 -3.83 10.86 -4.98
CA HIS A 91 -4.60 11.62 -5.98
C HIS A 91 -4.94 13.05 -5.56
N CYS A 92 -4.80 13.40 -4.28
CA CYS A 92 -5.09 14.75 -3.81
C CYS A 92 -4.03 15.73 -4.33
N LYS A 93 -4.47 16.86 -4.89
CA LYS A 93 -3.58 17.97 -5.29
C LYS A 93 -2.98 18.67 -4.07
N ASN A 94 -3.80 18.88 -3.04
CA ASN A 94 -3.42 19.53 -1.79
C ASN A 94 -2.90 18.50 -0.79
N LYS A 95 -1.66 18.06 -0.98
CA LYS A 95 -0.96 17.13 -0.07
C LYS A 95 0.39 17.68 0.34
N LEU A 96 0.79 17.40 1.57
CA LEU A 96 2.08 17.81 2.14
C LEU A 96 3.07 16.66 2.09
N ASP A 97 4.29 16.96 1.63
CA ASP A 97 5.37 16.00 1.48
C ASP A 97 6.28 15.98 2.72
N PHE A 98 6.32 14.84 3.42
CA PHE A 98 7.18 14.58 4.58
C PHE A 98 8.30 13.58 4.28
N GLY A 99 8.77 13.55 3.04
CA GLY A 99 9.87 12.69 2.59
C GLY A 99 9.41 11.27 2.29
N LYS A 100 9.09 10.48 3.34
CA LYS A 100 8.65 9.07 3.20
C LYS A 100 7.14 8.89 3.11
N GLU A 101 6.38 9.95 3.33
CA GLU A 101 4.92 9.91 3.34
C GLU A 101 4.31 11.24 2.90
N PHE A 102 3.06 11.18 2.48
CA PHE A 102 2.19 12.32 2.22
C PHE A 102 1.17 12.47 3.34
N VAL A 103 0.85 13.71 3.71
CA VAL A 103 -0.27 14.03 4.60
C VAL A 103 -1.30 14.82 3.80
N CYS A 104 -2.56 14.41 3.88
CA CYS A 104 -3.68 15.04 3.19
C CYS A 104 -4.95 15.02 4.03
N CYS A 105 -5.96 15.76 3.60
CA CYS A 105 -7.31 15.63 4.14
C CYS A 105 -8.07 14.52 3.43
N SER A 106 -8.97 13.82 4.14
CA SER A 106 -9.76 12.72 3.56
C SER A 106 -10.68 13.17 2.42
N ASP A 107 -10.99 14.46 2.34
CA ASP A 107 -11.76 15.13 1.29
C ASP A 107 -10.87 15.90 0.28
N CYS A 108 -9.55 15.73 0.34
CA CYS A 108 -8.55 16.46 -0.44
C CYS A 108 -8.57 18.00 -0.28
N SER A 109 -9.19 18.54 0.78
CA SER A 109 -9.04 19.95 1.17
C SER A 109 -7.62 20.26 1.66
N ASP A 110 -7.30 21.55 1.86
CA ASP A 110 -5.97 21.98 2.29
C ASP A 110 -5.65 21.57 3.73
N PRO A 111 -4.61 20.72 3.95
CA PRO A 111 -4.14 20.37 5.29
C PRO A 111 -3.25 21.47 5.87
N THR A 112 -3.41 21.75 7.16
CA THR A 112 -2.55 22.68 7.92
C THR A 112 -1.76 21.93 8.98
N ILE A 113 -0.43 22.04 8.96
CA ILE A 113 0.45 21.36 9.93
C ILE A 113 0.98 22.37 10.95
N MET A 114 0.75 22.05 12.22
CA MET A 114 1.15 22.89 13.35
C MET A 114 2.49 22.43 13.95
N ILE A 115 2.70 21.11 14.06
CA ILE A 115 3.96 20.54 14.56
C ILE A 115 4.55 19.62 13.51
N ARG A 116 5.61 20.10 12.83
CA ARG A 116 6.25 19.39 11.72
C ARG A 116 6.79 18.00 12.12
N HIS A 117 7.41 17.89 13.30
CA HIS A 117 8.03 16.64 13.77
C HIS A 117 7.01 15.56 14.13
N SER A 118 5.89 15.97 14.73
CA SER A 118 4.79 15.07 15.09
C SER A 118 3.74 14.92 13.98
N LYS A 119 3.96 15.59 12.82
CA LYS A 119 3.08 15.61 11.65
C LYS A 119 1.63 15.90 12.01
N LEU A 120 1.48 16.80 12.98
CA LEU A 120 0.24 17.07 13.67
C LEU A 120 -0.41 18.31 13.07
N GLY A 121 -1.69 18.20 12.73
CA GLY A 121 -2.40 19.20 11.95
C GLY A 121 -3.89 18.96 11.89
N TYR A 122 -4.56 19.72 11.04
CA TYR A 122 -6.00 19.64 10.82
C TYR A 122 -6.36 20.04 9.39
N CYS A 123 -7.60 19.74 9.01
CA CYS A 123 -8.19 20.13 7.74
C CYS A 123 -9.14 21.30 7.95
N LYS A 124 -9.06 22.32 7.11
CA LYS A 124 -9.91 23.52 7.26
C LYS A 124 -11.40 23.22 7.05
N SER A 125 -11.72 22.15 6.33
CA SER A 125 -13.09 21.63 6.14
C SER A 125 -13.60 20.78 7.30
N SER A 126 -12.82 20.64 8.38
CA SER A 126 -13.06 19.70 9.47
C SER A 126 -13.03 18.23 9.06
N ALA A 127 -12.53 17.91 7.85
CA ALA A 127 -12.29 16.54 7.42
C ALA A 127 -11.16 15.87 8.23
N GLU A 128 -11.15 14.54 8.22
CA GLU A 128 -10.13 13.77 8.93
C GLU A 128 -8.76 13.88 8.24
N LEU A 129 -7.73 14.19 9.02
CA LEU A 129 -6.35 14.20 8.55
C LEU A 129 -5.86 12.77 8.33
N SER A 130 -5.32 12.51 7.15
CA SER A 130 -4.87 11.19 6.73
C SER A 130 -3.41 11.23 6.28
N MET A 131 -2.70 10.10 6.42
CA MET A 131 -1.32 9.92 5.93
C MET A 131 -1.22 8.74 4.98
N GLN A 132 -0.37 8.84 3.97
CA GLN A 132 -0.05 7.77 3.04
C GLN A 132 1.46 7.62 2.91
N LEU A 133 1.98 6.42 3.13
CA LEU A 133 3.38 6.11 2.81
C LEU A 133 3.63 6.26 1.31
N LYS A 134 4.73 6.90 0.94
CA LYS A 134 5.14 6.95 -0.46
C LYS A 134 5.50 5.56 -0.95
N PRO A 135 5.20 5.24 -2.22
CA PRO A 135 5.71 4.03 -2.83
C PRO A 135 7.24 4.02 -2.77
N HIS A 136 7.81 2.87 -2.42
CA HIS A 136 9.25 2.68 -2.45
C HIS A 136 9.66 2.31 -3.88
N GLU A 137 10.73 2.92 -4.39
CA GLU A 137 11.29 2.58 -5.69
C GLU A 137 12.25 1.38 -5.56
N ILE A 138 12.05 0.36 -6.38
CA ILE A 138 12.86 -0.85 -6.42
C ILE A 138 13.57 -0.89 -7.76
N PHE A 139 14.90 -0.94 -7.74
CA PHE A 139 15.75 -0.97 -8.93
C PHE A 139 16.27 -2.38 -9.20
N HIS A 140 16.32 -2.77 -10.46
CA HIS A 140 16.82 -4.08 -10.89
C HIS A 140 17.42 -3.99 -12.29
N TRP A 141 18.42 -4.84 -12.55
CA TRP A 141 19.03 -4.98 -13.86
C TRP A 141 18.19 -5.83 -14.79
N VAL A 142 18.11 -5.40 -16.05
CA VAL A 142 17.46 -6.13 -17.12
C VAL A 142 18.47 -6.33 -18.24
N ALA A 143 18.72 -7.59 -18.58
CA ALA A 143 19.59 -7.97 -19.67
C ALA A 143 18.77 -8.33 -20.91
N GLY A 144 19.08 -7.68 -22.03
CA GLY A 144 18.53 -8.01 -23.33
C GLY A 144 19.07 -9.35 -23.87
N PRO A 145 18.56 -9.79 -25.03
CA PRO A 145 19.07 -10.98 -25.70
C PRO A 145 20.52 -10.77 -26.13
N TRP A 146 21.28 -11.86 -26.17
CA TRP A 146 22.60 -11.84 -26.78
C TRP A 146 22.52 -11.57 -28.29
N MET A 147 23.40 -10.70 -28.77
CA MET A 147 23.67 -10.58 -30.20
C MET A 147 24.30 -11.86 -30.74
N LYS A 148 24.34 -11.98 -32.07
CA LYS A 148 25.08 -13.06 -32.73
C LYS A 148 26.56 -12.99 -32.34
N CYS A 149 27.18 -14.16 -32.22
CA CYS A 149 28.61 -14.26 -31.97
C CYS A 149 29.40 -13.62 -33.13
N SER A 150 30.50 -12.94 -32.82
CA SER A 150 31.38 -12.33 -33.82
C SER A 150 31.99 -13.34 -34.79
N SER A 151 32.22 -14.57 -34.33
CA SER A 151 32.85 -15.64 -35.08
C SER A 151 31.97 -16.89 -35.03
N PRO A 152 31.82 -17.66 -36.12
CA PRO A 152 31.06 -18.92 -36.10
C PRO A 152 31.83 -20.09 -35.44
N CYS A 153 33.15 -19.98 -35.33
CA CYS A 153 34.08 -20.97 -34.74
C CYS A 153 35.41 -20.26 -34.39
N ASP A 154 36.36 -21.00 -33.80
CA ASP A 154 37.66 -20.55 -33.27
C ASP A 154 37.58 -19.48 -32.17
N GLY A 155 36.42 -19.36 -31.53
CA GLY A 155 36.17 -18.35 -30.51
C GLY A 155 35.76 -16.99 -31.08
N GLY A 156 34.87 -16.34 -30.36
CA GLY A 156 34.40 -15.00 -30.63
C GLY A 156 33.81 -14.37 -29.37
N ALA A 157 33.27 -13.17 -29.52
CA ALA A 157 32.53 -12.49 -28.46
C ALA A 157 31.11 -12.19 -28.92
N ARG A 158 30.17 -12.29 -28.00
CA ARG A 158 28.81 -11.77 -28.16
C ARG A 158 28.56 -10.71 -27.10
N TYR A 159 27.76 -9.72 -27.46
CA TYR A 159 27.39 -8.62 -26.57
C TYR A 159 25.89 -8.58 -26.39
N ARG A 160 25.42 -7.96 -25.30
CA ARG A 160 24.01 -7.69 -25.06
C ARG A 160 23.84 -6.34 -24.37
N ASP A 161 22.66 -5.78 -24.53
CA ASP A 161 22.26 -4.59 -23.79
C ASP A 161 21.93 -4.97 -22.34
N VAL A 162 22.34 -4.12 -21.41
CA VAL A 162 22.04 -4.23 -19.99
C VAL A 162 21.67 -2.85 -19.52
N ALA A 163 20.49 -2.70 -18.92
CA ALA A 163 19.99 -1.42 -18.44
C ALA A 163 19.30 -1.57 -17.08
N CYS A 164 19.37 -0.51 -16.27
CA CYS A 164 18.71 -0.46 -14.97
C CYS A 164 17.26 0.02 -15.12
N TYR A 165 16.34 -0.68 -14.46
CA TYR A 165 14.92 -0.34 -14.45
C TYR A 165 14.38 -0.18 -13.03
N GLY A 166 13.53 0.82 -12.84
CA GLY A 166 12.78 1.06 -11.61
C GLY A 166 11.37 0.49 -11.65
N ASN A 167 10.86 0.11 -10.47
CA ASN A 167 9.47 -0.26 -10.20
C ASN A 167 9.01 0.45 -8.93
N LEU A 168 7.80 1.01 -8.91
CA LEU A 168 7.20 1.47 -7.66
C LEU A 168 6.54 0.30 -6.92
N SER A 169 6.70 0.27 -5.59
CA SER A 169 6.20 -0.82 -4.73
C SER A 169 4.68 -0.93 -4.69
N ASP A 170 3.96 0.16 -4.97
CA ASP A 170 2.50 0.19 -5.06
C ASP A 170 1.97 -0.30 -6.43
N ALA A 171 2.89 -0.73 -7.31
CA ALA A 171 2.62 -1.21 -8.65
C ALA A 171 1.97 -0.18 -9.58
N THR A 172 1.91 1.11 -9.21
CA THR A 172 1.34 2.17 -10.05
C THR A 172 2.16 2.39 -11.32
N ILE A 173 3.49 2.31 -11.19
CA ILE A 173 4.42 2.37 -12.32
C ILE A 173 5.35 1.17 -12.24
N LYS A 174 5.39 0.39 -13.32
CA LYS A 174 6.32 -0.72 -13.48
C LYS A 174 7.25 -0.42 -14.64
N HIS A 175 8.52 -0.74 -14.44
CA HIS A 175 9.52 -0.91 -15.48
C HIS A 175 9.79 0.37 -16.28
N TYR A 176 10.25 1.41 -15.59
CA TYR A 176 10.73 2.64 -16.22
C TYR A 176 12.27 2.68 -16.23
N PRO A 177 12.89 3.21 -17.30
CA PRO A 177 14.34 3.31 -17.39
C PRO A 177 14.87 4.30 -16.36
N VAL A 178 15.98 3.97 -15.73
CA VAL A 178 16.70 4.84 -14.79
C VAL A 178 18.21 4.81 -15.08
N ASP A 179 18.95 5.69 -14.43
CA ASP A 179 20.41 5.68 -14.53
C ASP A 179 21.00 4.40 -13.93
N ASP A 180 22.05 3.87 -14.57
CA ASP A 180 22.77 2.65 -14.16
C ASP A 180 23.26 2.72 -12.70
N ALA A 181 23.58 3.92 -12.18
CA ALA A 181 24.00 4.11 -10.79
C ALA A 181 22.89 3.83 -9.75
N SER A 182 21.63 3.75 -10.19
CA SER A 182 20.49 3.42 -9.31
C SER A 182 20.45 1.94 -8.96
N CYS A 183 21.00 1.08 -9.83
CA CYS A 183 21.09 -0.35 -9.58
C CYS A 183 22.41 -0.71 -8.89
N ARG A 184 22.41 -1.83 -8.18
CA ARG A 184 23.60 -2.37 -7.53
C ARG A 184 24.61 -2.87 -8.56
N ALA A 185 25.80 -2.27 -8.59
CA ALA A 185 26.84 -2.62 -9.56
C ALA A 185 27.29 -4.09 -9.45
N ASP A 186 27.25 -4.69 -8.25
CA ASP A 186 27.60 -6.09 -8.02
C ASP A 186 26.59 -7.09 -8.60
N GLU A 187 25.36 -6.64 -8.85
CA GLU A 187 24.30 -7.46 -9.46
C GLU A 187 24.25 -7.26 -10.99
N MET A 188 25.11 -6.42 -11.56
CA MET A 188 25.08 -6.08 -12.98
C MET A 188 25.41 -7.30 -13.86
N PRO A 189 24.51 -7.72 -14.77
CA PRO A 189 24.79 -8.80 -15.70
C PRO A 189 25.94 -8.46 -16.67
N THR A 190 26.73 -9.45 -17.05
CA THR A 190 27.84 -9.26 -18.00
C THR A 190 27.34 -8.75 -19.35
N ARG A 191 27.95 -7.69 -19.90
CA ARG A 191 27.60 -7.14 -21.23
C ARG A 191 28.22 -7.89 -22.41
N GLN A 192 29.26 -8.67 -22.15
CA GLN A 192 30.02 -9.39 -23.16
C GLN A 192 30.42 -10.77 -22.62
N GLU A 193 30.36 -11.79 -23.47
CA GLU A 193 30.90 -13.10 -23.14
C GLU A 193 31.51 -13.79 -24.36
N ALA A 194 32.38 -14.76 -24.09
CA ALA A 194 32.96 -15.62 -25.12
C ALA A 194 31.88 -16.54 -25.71
N CYS A 195 32.00 -16.85 -26.99
CA CYS A 195 31.11 -17.75 -27.70
C CYS A 195 31.85 -18.49 -28.81
N ASN A 196 31.27 -19.60 -29.25
CA ASN A 196 31.75 -20.38 -30.39
C ASN A 196 33.22 -20.83 -30.31
N GLU A 197 33.65 -21.32 -29.15
CA GLU A 197 35.04 -21.77 -28.89
C GLU A 197 35.43 -23.06 -29.63
N GLN A 198 34.50 -23.73 -30.32
CA GLN A 198 34.79 -24.88 -31.17
C GLN A 198 35.70 -24.51 -32.35
N SER A 199 36.66 -25.36 -32.70
CA SER A 199 37.55 -25.09 -33.82
C SER A 199 36.81 -25.05 -35.15
N CYS A 200 37.22 -24.15 -36.04
CA CYS A 200 36.81 -24.20 -37.44
C CYS A 200 37.49 -25.42 -38.07
N GLY A 201 36.78 -26.55 -38.17
CA GLY A 201 37.32 -27.72 -38.84
C GLY A 201 37.79 -27.36 -40.24
N GLY A 202 39.10 -27.43 -40.49
CA GLY A 202 39.57 -27.82 -41.81
C GLY A 202 38.97 -29.20 -42.06
N VAL A 203 38.33 -29.40 -43.21
CA VAL A 203 37.73 -30.66 -43.62
C VAL A 203 38.69 -31.79 -43.29
N ASP A 204 38.52 -32.43 -42.14
CA ASP A 204 39.10 -33.73 -41.93
C ASP A 204 38.22 -34.62 -42.77
N MET A 205 38.80 -35.13 -43.85
CA MET A 205 38.24 -36.17 -44.71
C MET A 205 38.02 -37.43 -43.87
N THR A 206 37.11 -37.38 -42.91
CA THR A 206 36.34 -38.54 -42.51
C THR A 206 35.13 -38.53 -43.41
N GLU A 207 35.35 -39.13 -44.57
CA GLU A 207 34.36 -39.72 -45.47
C GLU A 207 32.99 -39.91 -44.79
N PRO A 208 31.92 -39.30 -45.32
CA PRO A 208 30.58 -39.56 -44.82
C PRO A 208 30.24 -41.00 -45.19
N THR A 209 30.37 -41.93 -44.25
CA THR A 209 29.61 -43.18 -44.34
C THR A 209 28.16 -42.82 -44.07
N ASP A 210 27.50 -42.36 -45.12
CA ASP A 210 26.05 -42.32 -45.21
C ASP A 210 25.53 -43.75 -45.12
N SER A 211 25.32 -44.21 -43.89
CA SER A 211 24.38 -45.29 -43.62
C SER A 211 23.06 -44.68 -43.21
N ASN A 212 22.40 -43.96 -44.13
CA ASN A 212 20.95 -43.81 -44.11
C ASN A 212 20.31 -45.19 -44.31
N ARG A 213 20.38 -46.02 -43.27
CA ARG A 213 19.51 -47.17 -43.13
C ARG A 213 18.19 -46.60 -42.64
N SER A 214 17.37 -46.17 -43.60
CA SER A 214 15.98 -45.76 -43.38
C SER A 214 15.21 -46.93 -42.77
N GLY A 215 15.20 -47.01 -41.45
CA GLY A 215 14.25 -47.84 -40.72
C GLY A 215 12.85 -47.33 -41.03
N MET A 216 11.98 -48.20 -41.55
CA MET A 216 10.56 -47.87 -41.75
C MET A 216 10.00 -47.33 -40.44
N SER A 217 9.35 -46.16 -40.50
CA SER A 217 8.70 -45.50 -39.36
C SER A 217 7.97 -46.53 -38.51
N GLY A 218 8.18 -46.53 -37.20
CA GLY A 218 7.53 -47.47 -36.28
C GLY A 218 6.00 -47.46 -36.40
N TRP A 219 5.44 -46.35 -36.86
CA TRP A 219 4.02 -46.23 -37.19
C TRP A 219 3.59 -47.11 -38.38
N LEU A 220 4.43 -47.22 -39.40
CA LEU A 220 4.18 -48.09 -40.56
C LEU A 220 4.20 -49.56 -40.14
N VAL A 221 5.11 -49.94 -39.23
CA VAL A 221 5.19 -51.30 -38.67
C VAL A 221 3.94 -51.61 -37.83
N ALA A 222 3.51 -50.67 -36.98
CA ALA A 222 2.29 -50.82 -36.20
C ALA A 222 1.05 -50.98 -37.09
N LEU A 223 0.94 -50.20 -38.17
CA LEU A 223 -0.12 -50.35 -39.17
C LEU A 223 -0.13 -51.73 -39.83
N ILE A 224 1.03 -52.24 -40.25
CA ILE A 224 1.13 -53.57 -40.87
C ILE A 224 0.69 -54.66 -39.90
N VAL A 225 1.09 -54.57 -38.62
CA VAL A 225 0.68 -55.54 -37.59
C VAL A 225 -0.82 -55.48 -37.33
N LEU A 226 -1.42 -54.29 -37.23
CA LEU A 226 -2.86 -54.12 -37.03
C LEU A 226 -3.67 -54.67 -38.22
N LEU A 227 -3.23 -54.40 -39.45
CA LEU A 227 -3.87 -54.93 -40.65
C LEU A 227 -3.76 -56.46 -40.71
N GLY A 228 -2.60 -57.02 -40.35
CA GLY A 228 -2.39 -58.47 -40.28
C GLY A 228 -3.31 -59.15 -39.25
N LEU A 229 -3.40 -58.61 -38.03
CA LEU A 229 -4.29 -59.13 -36.99
C LEU A 229 -5.77 -59.02 -37.38
N GLY A 230 -6.17 -57.93 -38.04
CA GLY A 230 -7.51 -57.75 -38.57
C GLY A 230 -7.86 -58.79 -39.64
N ALA A 231 -6.94 -59.08 -40.56
CA ALA A 231 -7.13 -60.08 -41.61
C ALA A 231 -7.26 -61.51 -41.03
N ILE A 232 -6.41 -61.87 -40.07
CA ILE A 232 -6.47 -63.18 -39.40
C ILE A 232 -7.76 -63.32 -38.60
N GLY A 233 -8.15 -62.29 -37.85
CA GLY A 233 -9.43 -62.27 -37.11
C GLY A 233 -10.64 -62.41 -38.04
N GLY A 234 -10.61 -61.76 -39.20
CA GLY A 234 -11.65 -61.88 -40.22
C GLY A 234 -11.77 -63.30 -40.78
N ILE A 235 -10.64 -63.96 -41.09
CA ILE A 235 -10.63 -65.33 -41.60
C ILE A 235 -11.14 -66.31 -40.52
N VAL A 236 -10.71 -66.17 -39.27
CA VAL A 236 -11.18 -67.03 -38.17
C VAL A 236 -12.68 -66.85 -37.95
N PHE A 237 -13.18 -65.61 -38.01
CA PHE A 237 -14.61 -65.32 -37.85
C PHE A 237 -15.45 -65.90 -38.99
N THR A 238 -15.01 -65.77 -40.25
CA THR A 238 -15.72 -66.37 -41.39
C THR A 238 -15.67 -67.88 -41.37
N SER A 239 -14.54 -68.50 -41.01
CA SER A 239 -14.44 -69.95 -40.82
C SER A 239 -15.30 -70.45 -39.66
N TYR A 240 -15.36 -69.72 -38.54
CA TYR A 240 -16.18 -70.07 -37.38
C TYR A 240 -17.68 -69.96 -37.68
N THR A 241 -18.10 -68.87 -38.34
CA THR A 241 -19.49 -68.70 -38.77
C THR A 241 -19.89 -69.69 -39.86
N TYR A 242 -18.97 -70.05 -40.76
CA TYR A 242 -19.18 -71.14 -41.71
C TYR A 242 -19.34 -72.49 -40.99
N TYR A 243 -18.48 -72.80 -40.02
CA TYR A 243 -18.58 -74.02 -39.22
C TYR A 243 -19.90 -74.14 -38.46
N LEU A 244 -20.34 -73.08 -37.78
CA LEU A 244 -21.64 -73.03 -37.09
C LEU A 244 -22.86 -73.15 -38.02
N ARG A 245 -22.70 -72.88 -39.32
CA ARG A 245 -23.77 -73.02 -40.31
C ARG A 245 -23.92 -74.45 -40.86
N TYR A 246 -22.91 -75.29 -40.64
CA TYR A 246 -22.81 -76.65 -41.20
C TYR A 246 -22.74 -77.75 -40.13
N ALA A 247 -22.83 -77.39 -38.85
CA ALA A 247 -23.04 -78.31 -37.73
C ALA A 247 -24.52 -78.31 -37.32
#